data_AF-L9L035-F1
#
_entry.id   AF-L9L035-F1
#
_cell.length_a   1.000
_cell.length_b   1.000
_cell.length_c   1.000
_cell.angle_alpha   90.00
_cell.angle_beta   90.00
_cell.angle_gamma   90.00
#
_symmetry.space_group_name_H-M   'P 1'
#
loop_
_entity.id
_entity.type
_entity.pdbx_description
1 polymer ?
#
loop_
_entity_poly.entity_id
_entity_poly.type
_entity_poly.pdbx_seq_one_letter_code
_entity_poly.pdbx_strand_id
1 'polypeptide(L)'
;MRHSLLSRQVMDKYGEFYGRDRISELLGMDKAALDFSDAREKKKPKKDSSLAAVRVVCGFVFRRLSDGVSTLALPNLNAIDVKYQMWKLGVVFTDNSFLYLAWYMAMSVLGHYNNFFFAAHLLDIAMGFKTLRTILSSVTHNGKQLVLTVGLLAVVVYLYTVVAFNFFRKFYNKSEDGDAPDMKCDDMLTCYMFHMYVGVRAGGGIGDEIEDPAGDEYEIYRIIFDITFFFFVIVILLAIIQGLIIDAFGELRDQQEQVKEDMETKCFICGIGNDYFDTVPHGFETHTLQEHNLANYLFFLMYLINKDETEHTGQGATVTVRAGTDGPNAALVPQESYVWKMYQERCWEFFPAGDCFRKQYEDQLN
;
A
#
# COMPACT_ATOMS: atom_id res chain seq x y z
N MET A 1 12.16 27.56 2.36
CA MET A 1 12.58 27.79 3.77
C MET A 1 12.85 26.50 4.53
N ARG A 2 12.01 25.45 4.45
CA ARG A 2 12.28 24.17 5.15
C ARG A 2 13.41 23.33 4.52
N HIS A 3 13.44 23.20 3.18
CA HIS A 3 14.54 22.51 2.48
C HIS A 3 15.92 23.09 2.82
N SER A 4 16.02 24.43 2.89
CA SER A 4 17.26 25.13 3.24
C SER A 4 17.71 24.91 4.70
N LEU A 5 16.82 24.56 5.62
CA LEU A 5 17.18 24.25 7.02
C LEU A 5 17.68 22.81 7.15
N LEU A 6 17.04 21.85 6.46
CA LEU A 6 17.49 20.47 6.43
C LEU A 6 18.88 20.35 5.78
N SER A 7 19.10 21.02 4.64
CA SER A 7 20.40 21.04 3.98
C SER A 7 21.51 21.59 4.90
N ARG A 8 21.18 22.56 5.77
CA ARG A 8 22.11 23.07 6.79
C ARG A 8 22.40 22.04 7.88
N GLN A 9 21.36 21.39 8.43
CA GLN A 9 21.54 20.34 9.43
C GLN A 9 22.37 19.16 8.91
N VAL A 10 22.20 18.78 7.64
CA VAL A 10 23.02 17.74 7.00
C VAL A 10 24.48 18.20 6.90
N MET A 11 24.71 19.46 6.55
CA MET A 11 26.06 20.03 6.47
C MET A 11 26.75 20.10 7.84
N ASP A 12 26.03 20.49 8.89
CA ASP A 12 26.56 20.55 10.26
C ASP A 12 26.87 19.14 10.80
N LYS A 13 26.05 18.14 10.46
CA LYS A 13 26.22 16.76 10.96
C LYS A 13 27.29 15.95 10.21
N TYR A 14 27.40 16.13 8.90
CA TYR A 14 28.24 15.28 8.04
C TYR A 14 29.37 16.02 7.33
N GLY A 15 29.34 17.36 7.29
CA GLY A 15 30.30 18.18 6.56
C GLY A 15 31.73 18.07 7.05
N GLU A 16 31.94 17.84 8.35
CA GLU A 16 33.28 17.67 8.93
C GLU A 16 33.90 16.31 8.58
N PHE A 17 33.09 15.26 8.41
CA PHE A 17 33.57 13.90 8.15
C PHE A 17 33.83 13.61 6.67
N TYR A 18 32.96 14.11 5.77
CA TYR A 18 32.99 13.76 4.34
C TYR A 18 33.41 14.92 3.43
N GLY A 19 33.73 16.07 4.02
CA GLY A 19 34.12 17.30 3.31
C GLY A 19 32.92 18.17 2.95
N ARG A 20 32.91 19.42 3.43
CA ARG A 20 31.80 20.37 3.24
C ARG A 20 31.50 20.66 1.76
N ASP A 21 32.52 20.80 0.93
CA ASP A 21 32.36 21.12 -0.49
C ASP A 21 31.63 20.01 -1.24
N ARG A 22 31.99 18.75 -1.00
CA ARG A 22 31.36 17.57 -1.61
C ARG A 22 29.88 17.46 -1.24
N ILE A 23 29.54 17.69 0.03
CA ILE A 23 28.15 17.65 0.50
C ILE A 23 27.34 18.82 -0.07
N SER A 24 27.94 20.01 -0.16
CA SER A 24 27.28 21.19 -0.73
C SER A 24 26.91 21.00 -2.21
N GLU A 25 27.79 20.35 -2.97
CA GLU A 25 27.57 20.02 -4.38
C GLU A 25 26.47 18.95 -4.55
N LEU A 26 26.49 17.91 -3.72
CA LEU A 26 25.44 16.87 -3.70
C LEU A 26 24.05 17.42 -3.36
N LEU A 27 23.98 18.37 -2.42
CA LEU A 27 22.73 19.02 -2.02
C LEU A 27 22.26 20.08 -3.03
N GLY A 28 23.02 20.34 -4.09
CA GLY A 28 22.71 21.35 -5.10
C GLY A 28 22.68 22.77 -4.51
N MET A 29 23.46 23.04 -3.47
CA MET A 29 23.54 24.36 -2.86
C MET A 29 24.40 25.27 -3.75
N ASP A 30 23.81 26.35 -4.28
CA ASP A 30 24.59 27.37 -4.99
C ASP A 30 25.68 27.94 -4.06
N LYS A 31 26.88 28.22 -4.62
CA LYS A 31 28.02 28.77 -3.86
C LYS A 31 27.70 30.09 -3.15
N ALA A 32 26.69 30.83 -3.63
CA ALA A 32 26.16 32.03 -2.97
C ALA A 32 25.38 31.75 -1.67
N ALA A 33 24.90 30.51 -1.46
CA ALA A 33 24.29 30.07 -0.19
C ALA A 33 25.33 29.61 0.85
N LEU A 34 26.60 29.48 0.46
CA LEU A 34 27.76 29.18 1.32
C LEU A 34 28.45 30.46 1.85
N ASP A 35 28.11 31.66 1.34
CA ASP A 35 28.56 32.94 1.90
C ASP A 35 27.70 33.31 3.13
N PHE A 36 28.11 32.76 4.28
CA PHE A 36 27.43 32.93 5.56
C PHE A 36 27.72 34.27 6.26
N SER A 37 28.48 35.18 5.63
CA SER A 37 28.77 36.53 6.16
C SER A 37 27.66 37.54 5.85
N ASP A 38 27.03 37.48 4.67
CA ASP A 38 26.11 38.53 4.19
C ASP A 38 24.65 38.37 4.67
N ALA A 39 24.26 37.17 5.12
CA ALA A 39 22.89 36.92 5.58
C ALA A 39 22.57 37.51 6.96
N ARG A 40 23.58 37.97 7.71
CA ARG A 40 23.40 38.62 9.03
C ARG A 40 23.09 40.12 8.92
N GLU A 41 23.37 40.78 7.80
CA GLU A 41 23.31 42.25 7.74
C GLU A 41 22.15 42.87 6.93
N LYS A 42 21.36 42.11 6.15
CA LYS A 42 20.32 42.73 5.30
C LYS A 42 18.93 42.15 5.51
N LYS A 43 18.01 43.00 5.97
CA LYS A 43 16.55 42.80 5.88
C LYS A 43 16.21 42.32 4.46
N LYS A 44 15.66 41.11 4.34
CA LYS A 44 15.18 40.58 3.06
C LYS A 44 14.18 41.57 2.43
N PRO A 45 14.42 42.07 1.20
CA PRO A 45 13.43 42.90 0.52
C PRO A 45 12.18 42.05 0.21
N LYS A 46 11.02 42.51 0.67
CA LYS A 46 9.72 41.93 0.31
C LYS A 46 9.51 42.13 -1.19
N LYS A 47 9.43 41.04 -1.95
CA LYS A 47 8.99 41.06 -3.34
C LYS A 47 7.49 40.79 -3.35
N ASP A 48 6.70 41.81 -3.66
CA ASP A 48 5.24 41.73 -3.67
C ASP A 48 4.77 40.66 -4.66
N SER A 49 4.10 39.63 -4.14
CA SER A 49 3.66 38.47 -4.90
C SER A 49 2.22 38.69 -5.40
N SER A 50 2.05 39.45 -6.48
CA SER A 50 0.78 39.54 -7.22
C SER A 50 0.60 38.40 -8.24
N LEU A 51 1.04 37.18 -7.89
CA LEU A 51 1.13 36.03 -8.82
C LEU A 51 0.39 34.78 -8.32
N ALA A 52 -0.59 34.96 -7.43
CA ALA A 52 -1.39 33.86 -6.88
C ALA A 52 -2.78 33.70 -7.53
N ALA A 53 -3.31 34.70 -8.27
CA ALA A 53 -4.70 34.66 -8.73
C ALA A 53 -4.95 33.97 -10.09
N VAL A 54 -3.91 33.68 -10.89
CA VAL A 54 -4.09 33.16 -12.27
C VAL A 54 -3.98 31.63 -12.37
N ARG A 55 -3.63 30.94 -11.28
CA ARG A 55 -3.32 29.49 -11.32
C ARG A 55 -4.52 28.54 -11.39
N VAL A 56 -5.76 29.02 -11.26
CA VAL A 56 -6.95 28.15 -11.19
C VAL A 56 -7.75 28.09 -12.51
N VAL A 57 -7.59 29.05 -13.43
CA VAL A 57 -8.50 29.14 -14.60
C VAL A 57 -7.99 28.40 -15.84
N CYS A 58 -6.70 28.05 -15.93
CA CYS A 58 -6.14 27.50 -17.16
C CYS A 58 -6.42 25.99 -17.38
N GLY A 59 -7.02 25.30 -16.38
CA GLY A 59 -7.39 23.89 -16.49
C GLY A 59 -8.78 23.61 -17.08
N PHE A 60 -9.61 24.64 -17.35
CA PHE A 60 -11.04 24.41 -17.64
C PHE A 60 -11.56 24.98 -18.98
N VAL A 61 -10.70 25.52 -19.85
CA VAL A 61 -11.16 26.05 -21.16
C VAL A 61 -10.41 25.38 -22.31
N PHE A 62 -10.59 24.07 -22.44
CA PHE A 62 -10.32 23.34 -23.69
C PHE A 62 -11.62 23.05 -24.43
N ARG A 63 -12.50 24.06 -24.60
CA ARG A 63 -13.62 23.99 -25.56
C ARG A 63 -14.29 25.34 -25.84
N ARG A 64 -13.70 26.16 -26.72
CA ARG A 64 -14.46 26.75 -27.84
C ARG A 64 -13.57 27.47 -28.84
N LEU A 65 -13.73 27.02 -30.07
CA LEU A 65 -13.38 27.57 -31.37
C LEU A 65 -13.33 29.10 -31.51
N SER A 66 -12.41 29.49 -32.40
CA SER A 66 -12.46 30.61 -33.35
C SER A 66 -12.20 32.02 -32.81
N ASP A 67 -11.14 32.59 -33.39
CA ASP A 67 -10.88 34.01 -33.63
C ASP A 67 -10.28 34.82 -32.48
N GLY A 68 -9.06 35.31 -32.74
CA GLY A 68 -8.42 36.38 -31.97
C GLY A 68 -7.15 35.96 -31.24
N VAL A 69 -6.08 35.71 -32.00
CA VAL A 69 -4.71 35.65 -31.48
C VAL A 69 -4.35 37.03 -30.90
N SER A 70 -4.53 37.17 -29.59
CA SER A 70 -3.81 38.15 -28.78
C SER A 70 -2.84 37.37 -27.91
N THR A 71 -1.58 37.37 -28.34
CA THR A 71 -0.40 36.88 -27.64
C THR A 71 -0.25 37.60 -26.30
N LEU A 72 -0.96 37.12 -25.27
CA LEU A 72 -0.59 37.36 -23.89
C LEU A 72 0.69 36.57 -23.61
N ALA A 73 1.82 37.21 -23.85
CA ALA A 73 3.12 36.74 -23.40
C ALA A 73 3.11 36.62 -21.87
N LEU A 74 2.95 35.39 -21.38
CA LEU A 74 3.11 35.04 -19.97
C LEU A 74 4.55 35.35 -19.56
N PRO A 75 4.80 36.30 -18.63
CA PRO A 75 6.16 36.59 -18.20
C PRO A 75 6.65 35.45 -17.29
N ASN A 76 7.78 34.85 -17.64
CA ASN A 76 8.60 33.99 -16.80
C ASN A 76 7.96 32.68 -16.27
N LEU A 77 7.59 31.77 -17.16
CA LEU A 77 7.43 30.34 -16.82
C LEU A 77 8.76 29.57 -16.82
N ASN A 78 9.84 30.15 -17.33
CA ASN A 78 11.17 29.52 -17.40
C ASN A 78 11.94 29.53 -16.06
N ALA A 79 11.39 30.12 -15.00
CA ALA A 79 11.98 30.13 -13.66
C ALA A 79 11.48 28.96 -12.77
N ILE A 80 10.97 27.89 -13.38
CA ILE A 80 10.48 26.70 -12.68
C ILE A 80 11.58 25.65 -12.71
N ASP A 81 11.86 25.04 -11.55
CA ASP A 81 12.78 23.90 -11.44
C ASP A 81 12.18 22.67 -12.15
N VAL A 82 12.58 22.47 -13.41
CA VAL A 82 12.12 21.36 -14.26
C VAL A 82 12.53 20.00 -13.67
N LYS A 83 13.70 19.91 -13.01
CA LYS A 83 14.15 18.68 -12.37
C LYS A 83 13.22 18.29 -11.23
N TYR A 84 12.84 19.26 -10.39
CA TYR A 84 11.87 19.03 -9.31
C TYR A 84 10.48 18.64 -9.85
N GLN A 85 9.99 19.29 -10.91
CA GLN A 85 8.70 18.91 -11.50
C GLN A 85 8.72 17.50 -12.10
N MET A 86 9.80 17.11 -12.76
CA MET A 86 9.94 15.76 -13.30
C MET A 86 9.97 14.71 -12.18
N TRP A 87 10.72 14.95 -11.10
CA TRP A 87 10.70 14.07 -9.92
C TRP A 87 9.31 13.98 -9.29
N LYS A 88 8.64 15.13 -9.11
CA LYS A 88 7.28 15.19 -8.55
C LYS A 88 6.28 14.41 -9.42
N LEU A 89 6.34 14.55 -10.74
CA LEU A 89 5.50 13.77 -11.65
C LEU A 89 5.80 12.27 -11.54
N GLY A 90 7.07 11.88 -11.44
CA GLY A 90 7.46 10.50 -11.18
C GLY A 90 6.79 9.93 -9.93
N VAL A 91 6.82 10.66 -8.80
CA VAL A 91 6.15 10.25 -7.56
C VAL A 91 4.63 10.12 -7.74
N VAL A 92 4.00 11.06 -8.45
CA VAL A 92 2.55 11.02 -8.74
C VAL A 92 2.18 9.81 -9.59
N PHE A 93 2.98 9.48 -10.60
CA PHE A 93 2.74 8.31 -11.46
C PHE A 93 3.01 6.97 -10.75
N THR A 94 3.75 6.96 -9.65
CA THR A 94 3.93 5.74 -8.84
C THR A 94 2.80 5.52 -7.83
N ASP A 95 1.92 6.49 -7.61
CA ASP A 95 0.80 6.34 -6.67
C ASP A 95 -0.32 5.48 -7.28
N ASN A 96 -0.68 4.39 -6.60
CA ASN A 96 -1.70 3.45 -7.08
C ASN A 96 -3.08 4.09 -7.21
N SER A 97 -3.43 5.02 -6.31
CA SER A 97 -4.72 5.73 -6.37
C SER A 97 -4.76 6.62 -7.61
N PHE A 98 -3.70 7.39 -7.86
CA PHE A 98 -3.61 8.20 -9.07
C PHE A 98 -3.67 7.37 -10.35
N LEU A 99 -2.94 6.25 -10.42
CA LEU A 99 -2.98 5.34 -11.57
C LEU A 99 -4.38 4.79 -11.83
N TYR A 100 -5.12 4.44 -10.77
CA TYR A 100 -6.50 4.00 -10.87
C TYR A 100 -7.41 5.08 -11.47
N LEU A 101 -7.34 6.32 -10.96
CA LEU A 101 -8.10 7.44 -11.51
C LEU A 101 -7.69 7.81 -12.94
N ALA A 102 -6.40 7.74 -13.27
CA ALA A 102 -5.90 7.99 -14.61
C ALA A 102 -6.39 6.93 -15.61
N TRP A 103 -6.41 5.66 -15.22
CA TRP A 103 -7.00 4.57 -15.99
C TRP A 103 -8.50 4.77 -16.22
N TYR A 104 -9.22 5.17 -15.17
CA TYR A 104 -10.65 5.48 -15.26
C TYR A 104 -10.92 6.61 -16.28
N MET A 105 -10.13 7.68 -16.24
CA MET A 105 -10.22 8.76 -17.22
C MET A 105 -9.85 8.30 -18.63
N ALA A 106 -8.81 7.47 -18.79
CA ALA A 106 -8.44 6.91 -20.08
C ALA A 106 -9.58 6.09 -20.70
N MET A 107 -10.27 5.27 -19.89
CA MET A 107 -11.45 4.53 -20.32
C MET A 107 -12.60 5.45 -20.75
N SER A 108 -12.78 6.61 -20.12
CA SER A 108 -13.78 7.60 -20.54
C SER A 108 -13.47 8.18 -21.93
N VAL A 109 -12.20 8.48 -22.24
CA VAL A 109 -11.79 8.94 -23.57
C VAL A 109 -11.97 7.83 -24.61
N LEU A 110 -11.56 6.60 -24.28
CA LEU A 110 -11.71 5.44 -25.15
C LEU A 110 -13.19 5.09 -25.40
N GLY A 111 -14.07 5.35 -24.44
CA GLY A 111 -15.52 5.24 -24.56
C GLY A 111 -16.11 6.05 -25.71
N HIS A 112 -15.49 7.18 -26.05
CA HIS A 112 -15.92 7.99 -27.21
C HIS A 112 -15.60 7.31 -28.55
N TYR A 113 -14.58 6.44 -28.61
CA TYR A 113 -14.29 5.67 -29.82
C TYR A 113 -15.13 4.39 -29.91
N ASN A 114 -15.36 3.72 -28.78
CA ASN A 114 -16.21 2.53 -28.71
C ASN A 114 -17.02 2.50 -27.40
N ASN A 115 -18.35 2.39 -27.53
CA ASN A 115 -19.29 2.39 -26.42
C ASN A 115 -19.03 1.29 -25.37
N PHE A 116 -18.34 0.19 -25.72
CA PHE A 116 -18.03 -0.91 -24.78
C PHE A 116 -17.23 -0.43 -23.55
N PHE A 117 -16.33 0.55 -23.70
CA PHE A 117 -15.50 1.02 -22.59
C PHE A 117 -16.28 1.75 -21.50
N PHE A 118 -17.50 2.22 -21.78
CA PHE A 118 -18.38 2.74 -20.72
C PHE A 118 -18.81 1.65 -19.72
N ALA A 119 -18.92 0.38 -20.15
CA ALA A 119 -19.24 -0.72 -19.24
C ALA A 119 -18.12 -0.99 -18.22
N ALA A 120 -16.86 -0.73 -18.58
CA ALA A 120 -15.72 -0.89 -17.67
C ALA A 120 -15.77 0.05 -16.46
N HIS A 121 -16.45 1.20 -16.58
CA HIS A 121 -16.61 2.14 -15.47
C HIS A 121 -17.49 1.56 -14.35
N LEU A 122 -18.36 0.61 -14.68
CA LEU A 122 -19.23 -0.04 -13.70
C LEU A 122 -18.45 -0.91 -12.70
N LEU A 123 -17.24 -1.34 -13.06
CA LEU A 123 -16.36 -2.10 -12.17
C LEU A 123 -15.92 -1.26 -10.94
N ASP A 124 -15.91 0.08 -11.05
CA ASP A 124 -15.57 0.98 -9.95
C ASP A 124 -16.48 0.81 -8.72
N ILE A 125 -17.73 0.40 -8.93
CA ILE A 125 -18.67 0.09 -7.83
C ILE A 125 -18.07 -0.95 -6.88
N ALA A 126 -17.31 -1.92 -7.40
CA ALA A 126 -16.66 -2.95 -6.58
C ALA A 126 -15.57 -2.37 -5.66
N MET A 127 -14.89 -1.29 -6.07
CA MET A 127 -13.83 -0.65 -5.30
C MET A 127 -14.35 0.45 -4.36
N GLY A 128 -15.53 1.02 -4.68
CA GLY A 128 -16.18 2.07 -3.90
C GLY A 128 -16.68 1.61 -2.53
N PHE A 129 -17.16 0.36 -2.42
CA PHE A 129 -17.67 -0.18 -1.15
C PHE A 129 -16.58 -0.87 -0.33
N LYS A 130 -16.49 -0.53 0.97
CA LYS A 130 -15.52 -1.12 1.91
C LYS A 130 -15.63 -2.65 1.97
N THR A 131 -16.85 -3.19 2.01
CA THR A 131 -17.10 -4.64 2.08
C THR A 131 -16.63 -5.38 0.82
N LEU A 132 -16.94 -4.86 -0.37
CA LEU A 132 -16.50 -5.46 -1.64
C LEU A 132 -14.98 -5.36 -1.82
N ARG A 133 -14.35 -4.29 -1.31
CA ARG A 133 -12.89 -4.16 -1.29
C ARG A 133 -12.23 -5.27 -0.46
N THR A 134 -12.81 -5.64 0.68
CA THR A 134 -12.31 -6.77 1.49
C THR A 134 -12.42 -8.10 0.72
N ILE A 135 -13.53 -8.30 -0.02
CA ILE A 135 -13.71 -9.47 -0.89
C ILE A 135 -12.62 -9.53 -1.97
N LEU A 136 -12.37 -8.43 -2.68
CA LEU A 136 -11.30 -8.41 -3.69
C LEU A 136 -9.91 -8.60 -3.05
N SER A 137 -9.70 -7.99 -1.89
CA SER A 137 -8.44 -8.11 -1.15
C SER A 137 -8.16 -9.54 -0.71
N SER A 138 -9.19 -10.35 -0.38
CA SER A 138 -9.00 -11.76 -0.02
C SER A 138 -8.35 -12.55 -1.16
N VAL A 139 -8.83 -12.35 -2.39
CA VAL A 139 -8.31 -13.05 -3.57
C VAL A 139 -6.90 -12.57 -3.92
N THR A 140 -6.61 -11.28 -3.73
CA THR A 140 -5.28 -10.72 -4.03
C THR A 140 -4.27 -10.93 -2.91
N HIS A 141 -4.69 -11.20 -1.67
CA HIS A 141 -3.80 -11.43 -0.52
C HIS A 141 -2.84 -12.59 -0.78
N ASN A 142 -3.37 -13.73 -1.21
CA ASN A 142 -2.61 -14.93 -1.55
C ASN A 142 -2.35 -15.07 -3.06
N GLY A 143 -2.35 -13.96 -3.80
CA GLY A 143 -2.27 -13.95 -5.26
C GLY A 143 -1.03 -14.67 -5.83
N LYS A 144 0.13 -14.59 -5.14
CA LYS A 144 1.34 -15.33 -5.54
C LYS A 144 1.14 -16.84 -5.48
N GLN A 145 0.53 -17.35 -4.42
CA GLN A 145 0.24 -18.77 -4.26
C GLN A 145 -0.82 -19.23 -5.27
N LEU A 146 -1.83 -18.41 -5.51
CA LEU A 146 -2.87 -18.69 -6.51
C LEU A 146 -2.26 -18.83 -7.92
N VAL A 147 -1.42 -17.89 -8.34
CA VAL A 147 -0.75 -17.94 -9.66
C VAL A 147 0.16 -19.16 -9.78
N LEU A 148 0.92 -19.49 -8.73
CA LEU A 148 1.75 -20.70 -8.72
C LEU A 148 0.91 -21.98 -8.82
N THR A 149 -0.25 -22.03 -8.15
CA THR A 149 -1.17 -23.18 -8.18
C THR A 149 -1.82 -23.34 -9.56
N VAL A 150 -2.23 -22.25 -10.20
CA VAL A 150 -2.72 -22.27 -11.59
C VAL A 150 -1.61 -22.69 -12.56
N GLY A 151 -0.36 -22.30 -12.30
CA GLY A 151 0.81 -22.79 -13.03
C GLY A 151 0.99 -24.30 -12.92
N LEU A 152 0.86 -24.87 -11.71
CA LEU A 152 0.89 -26.31 -11.48
C LEU A 152 -0.23 -27.03 -12.23
N LEU A 153 -1.45 -26.49 -12.20
CA LEU A 153 -2.59 -27.00 -12.97
C LEU A 153 -2.29 -27.07 -14.47
N ALA A 154 -1.75 -25.99 -15.05
CA ALA A 154 -1.38 -25.96 -16.46
C ALA A 154 -0.33 -27.03 -16.82
N VAL A 155 0.68 -27.23 -15.97
CA VAL A 155 1.71 -28.26 -16.17
C VAL A 155 1.14 -29.67 -16.09
N VAL A 156 0.28 -29.96 -15.10
CA VAL A 156 -0.36 -31.27 -14.96
C VAL A 156 -1.25 -31.58 -16.16
N VAL A 157 -2.07 -30.62 -16.59
CA VAL A 157 -2.92 -30.76 -17.79
C VAL A 157 -2.07 -31.00 -19.04
N TYR A 158 -0.96 -30.27 -19.19
CA TYR A 158 -0.03 -30.46 -20.31
C TYR A 158 0.54 -31.89 -20.36
N LEU A 159 0.92 -32.47 -19.21
CA LEU A 159 1.39 -33.86 -19.16
C LEU A 159 0.31 -34.84 -19.63
N TYR A 160 -0.95 -34.67 -19.19
CA TYR A 160 -2.08 -35.46 -19.66
C TYR A 160 -2.33 -35.26 -21.16
N THR A 161 -2.17 -34.05 -21.69
CA THR A 161 -2.26 -33.78 -23.13
C THR A 161 -1.19 -34.53 -23.93
N VAL A 162 0.07 -34.54 -23.48
CA VAL A 162 1.15 -35.27 -24.18
C VAL A 162 0.84 -36.78 -24.25
N VAL A 163 0.32 -37.34 -23.15
CA VAL A 163 -0.09 -38.76 -23.11
C VAL A 163 -1.26 -39.00 -24.06
N ALA A 164 -2.29 -38.15 -24.02
CA ALA A 164 -3.44 -38.25 -24.92
C ALA A 164 -3.07 -38.12 -26.40
N PHE A 165 -2.18 -37.18 -26.73
CA PHE A 165 -1.74 -36.91 -28.10
C PHE A 165 -0.95 -38.07 -28.71
N ASN A 166 -0.09 -38.73 -27.91
CA ASN A 166 0.74 -39.83 -28.42
C ASN A 166 -0.01 -41.18 -28.44
N PHE A 167 -0.83 -41.48 -27.43
CA PHE A 167 -1.45 -42.80 -27.27
C PHE A 167 -2.93 -42.85 -27.63
N PHE A 168 -3.69 -41.78 -27.38
CA PHE A 168 -5.15 -41.77 -27.50
C PHE A 168 -5.68 -40.90 -28.66
N ARG A 169 -4.83 -40.49 -29.61
CA ARG A 169 -5.20 -39.59 -30.72
C ARG A 169 -6.46 -40.04 -31.48
N LYS A 170 -6.63 -41.35 -31.68
CA LYS A 170 -7.77 -41.94 -32.40
C LYS A 170 -9.13 -41.61 -31.74
N PHE A 171 -9.19 -41.48 -30.41
CA PHE A 171 -10.43 -41.26 -29.66
C PHE A 171 -10.92 -39.79 -29.69
N TYR A 172 -10.06 -38.85 -30.08
CA TYR A 172 -10.38 -37.43 -30.14
C TYR A 172 -10.96 -37.00 -31.49
N ASN A 173 -11.14 -37.96 -32.39
CA ASN A 173 -11.67 -37.73 -33.73
C ASN A 173 -13.17 -37.99 -33.73
N LYS A 174 -13.98 -36.99 -33.38
CA LYS A 174 -15.42 -37.07 -33.60
C LYS A 174 -15.68 -37.03 -35.10
N SER A 175 -16.19 -38.13 -35.66
CA SER A 175 -16.75 -38.14 -37.00
C SER A 175 -18.22 -37.73 -36.92
N GLU A 176 -18.53 -36.49 -37.26
CA GLU A 176 -19.91 -36.10 -37.54
C GLU A 176 -20.28 -36.64 -38.94
N ASP A 177 -21.44 -37.32 -39.03
CA ASP A 177 -21.89 -38.05 -40.22
C ASP A 177 -21.83 -37.21 -41.51
N GLY A 178 -20.77 -37.39 -42.31
CA GLY A 178 -20.69 -36.94 -43.71
C GLY A 178 -19.76 -35.76 -44.00
N ASP A 179 -19.17 -35.11 -42.99
CA ASP A 179 -18.19 -34.03 -43.16
C ASP A 179 -16.82 -34.37 -42.56
N ALA A 180 -15.80 -33.55 -42.87
CA ALA A 180 -14.43 -33.78 -42.41
C ALA A 180 -14.37 -33.92 -40.86
N PRO A 181 -13.67 -34.95 -40.33
CA PRO A 181 -13.61 -35.19 -38.89
C PRO A 181 -13.03 -33.97 -38.16
N ASP A 182 -13.71 -33.50 -37.12
CA ASP A 182 -13.24 -32.40 -36.27
C ASP A 182 -12.16 -32.95 -35.33
N MET A 183 -10.94 -33.01 -35.84
CA MET A 183 -9.80 -33.60 -35.15
C MET A 183 -9.28 -32.64 -34.07
N LYS A 184 -9.66 -32.88 -32.81
CA LYS A 184 -9.25 -32.04 -31.67
C LYS A 184 -7.78 -32.17 -31.32
N CYS A 185 -7.14 -33.29 -31.69
CA CYS A 185 -5.74 -33.58 -31.37
C CYS A 185 -4.89 -33.86 -32.61
N ASP A 186 -5.07 -33.07 -33.67
CA ASP A 186 -4.14 -33.06 -34.81
C ASP A 186 -2.87 -32.25 -34.54
N ASP A 187 -3.04 -31.05 -34.00
CA ASP A 187 -1.96 -30.19 -33.53
C ASP A 187 -1.85 -30.26 -32.00
N MET A 188 -0.61 -30.28 -31.51
CA MET A 188 -0.32 -30.34 -30.06
C MET A 188 -0.95 -29.16 -29.30
N LEU A 189 -0.95 -27.96 -29.89
CA LEU A 189 -1.54 -26.77 -29.26
C LEU A 189 -3.06 -26.85 -29.21
N THR A 190 -3.71 -27.36 -30.26
CA THR A 190 -5.17 -27.55 -30.33
C THR A 190 -5.62 -28.57 -29.30
N CYS A 191 -4.87 -29.68 -29.17
CA CYS A 191 -5.12 -30.70 -28.16
C CYS A 191 -4.97 -30.13 -26.73
N TYR A 192 -3.92 -29.36 -26.48
CA TYR A 192 -3.70 -28.72 -25.17
C TYR A 192 -4.79 -27.70 -24.83
N MET A 193 -5.17 -26.85 -25.79
CA MET A 193 -6.27 -25.89 -25.62
C MET A 193 -7.59 -26.60 -25.36
N PHE A 194 -7.86 -27.74 -26.01
CA PHE A 194 -9.04 -28.56 -25.75
C PHE A 194 -9.06 -29.08 -24.30
N HIS A 195 -7.95 -29.63 -23.81
CA HIS A 195 -7.84 -30.11 -22.43
C HIS A 195 -7.98 -28.99 -21.39
N MET A 196 -7.36 -27.82 -21.62
CA MET A 196 -7.47 -26.68 -20.71
C MET A 196 -8.87 -26.06 -20.72
N TYR A 197 -9.46 -25.92 -21.90
CA TYR A 197 -10.78 -25.28 -22.04
C TYR A 197 -11.87 -26.22 -21.55
N VAL A 198 -11.97 -27.44 -22.10
CA VAL A 198 -13.07 -28.39 -21.86
C VAL A 198 -12.75 -29.28 -20.66
N GLY A 199 -11.57 -29.88 -20.62
CA GLY A 199 -11.20 -30.85 -19.58
C GLY A 199 -11.26 -30.30 -18.15
N VAL A 200 -10.74 -29.10 -17.90
CA VAL A 200 -10.76 -28.47 -16.56
C VAL A 200 -12.14 -27.91 -16.19
N ARG A 201 -12.99 -27.61 -17.18
CA ARG A 201 -14.32 -26.99 -17.00
C ARG A 201 -15.44 -28.02 -16.88
N ALA A 202 -15.29 -29.18 -17.52
CA ALA A 202 -16.22 -30.29 -17.41
C ALA A 202 -16.18 -30.85 -15.99
N GLY A 203 -17.33 -30.87 -15.31
CA GLY A 203 -17.44 -31.25 -13.90
C GLY A 203 -17.07 -32.71 -13.62
N GLY A 204 -17.19 -33.63 -14.60
CA GLY A 204 -16.80 -35.03 -14.51
C GLY A 204 -15.42 -35.34 -15.12
N GLY A 205 -14.69 -34.33 -15.59
CA GLY A 205 -13.38 -34.50 -16.23
C GLY A 205 -13.47 -34.67 -17.75
N ILE A 206 -12.38 -35.11 -18.38
CA ILE A 206 -12.25 -35.17 -19.84
C ILE A 206 -13.05 -36.31 -20.48
N GLY A 207 -13.44 -37.33 -19.70
CA GLY A 207 -14.21 -38.48 -20.17
C GLY A 207 -15.64 -38.15 -20.61
N ASP A 208 -16.22 -37.05 -20.12
CA ASP A 208 -17.59 -36.64 -20.46
C ASP A 208 -17.75 -36.17 -21.92
N GLU A 209 -16.65 -35.79 -22.57
CA GLU A 209 -16.68 -35.09 -23.87
C GLU A 209 -16.07 -35.90 -25.02
N ILE A 210 -15.43 -37.02 -24.69
CA ILE A 210 -14.77 -37.93 -25.62
C ILE A 210 -15.66 -39.16 -25.81
N GLU A 211 -15.52 -39.84 -26.95
CA GLU A 211 -16.29 -41.05 -27.26
C GLU A 211 -16.03 -42.17 -26.24
N ASP A 212 -17.04 -43.01 -26.05
CA ASP A 212 -16.99 -44.12 -25.10
C ASP A 212 -15.82 -45.08 -25.41
N PRO A 213 -15.05 -45.53 -24.41
CA PRO A 213 -13.89 -46.41 -24.61
C PRO A 213 -14.27 -47.86 -24.95
N ALA A 214 -15.56 -48.21 -24.95
CA ALA A 214 -16.03 -49.58 -25.05
C ALA A 214 -15.73 -50.19 -26.43
N GLY A 215 -14.96 -51.30 -26.44
CA GLY A 215 -14.72 -52.08 -27.65
C GLY A 215 -13.41 -51.82 -28.41
N ASP A 216 -12.47 -51.06 -27.84
CA ASP A 216 -11.10 -50.88 -28.39
C ASP A 216 -10.03 -51.56 -27.51
N GLU A 217 -8.88 -51.90 -28.09
CA GLU A 217 -7.80 -52.63 -27.38
C GLU A 217 -7.23 -51.85 -26.18
N TYR A 218 -7.41 -50.53 -26.15
CA TYR A 218 -6.91 -49.64 -25.09
C TYR A 218 -7.96 -49.24 -24.05
N GLU A 219 -9.13 -49.91 -24.00
CA GLU A 219 -10.25 -49.58 -23.09
C GLU A 219 -9.80 -49.39 -21.63
N ILE A 220 -9.03 -50.34 -21.08
CA ILE A 220 -8.58 -50.30 -19.68
C ILE A 220 -7.66 -49.09 -19.43
N TYR A 221 -6.74 -48.80 -20.34
CA TYR A 221 -5.82 -47.67 -20.21
C TYR A 221 -6.56 -46.34 -20.29
N ARG A 222 -7.61 -46.26 -21.11
CA ARG A 222 -8.44 -45.08 -21.26
C ARG A 222 -9.27 -44.80 -20.00
N ILE A 223 -9.87 -45.82 -19.39
CA ILE A 223 -10.61 -45.69 -18.12
C ILE A 223 -9.68 -45.19 -17.01
N ILE A 224 -8.47 -45.74 -16.90
CA ILE A 224 -7.48 -45.29 -15.89
C ILE A 224 -7.09 -43.83 -16.15
N PHE A 225 -6.88 -43.44 -17.41
CA PHE A 225 -6.57 -42.07 -17.79
C PHE A 225 -7.69 -41.08 -17.38
N ASP A 226 -8.95 -41.42 -17.65
CA ASP A 226 -10.09 -40.54 -17.34
C ASP A 226 -10.32 -40.41 -15.81
N ILE A 227 -10.23 -41.51 -15.06
CA ILE A 227 -10.37 -41.50 -13.59
C ILE A 227 -9.22 -40.71 -12.93
N THR A 228 -7.98 -40.92 -13.37
CA THR A 228 -6.82 -40.20 -12.81
C THR A 228 -6.88 -38.72 -13.14
N PHE A 229 -7.28 -38.35 -14.35
CA PHE A 229 -7.51 -36.95 -14.72
C PHE A 229 -8.57 -36.31 -13.83
N PHE A 230 -9.73 -36.95 -13.65
CA PHE A 230 -10.80 -36.45 -12.78
C PHE A 230 -10.33 -36.27 -11.33
N PHE A 231 -9.66 -37.26 -10.75
CA PHE A 231 -9.22 -37.20 -9.36
C PHE A 231 -8.15 -36.12 -9.12
N PHE A 232 -7.10 -36.08 -9.95
CA PHE A 232 -6.02 -35.12 -9.73
C PHE A 232 -6.40 -33.69 -10.11
N VAL A 233 -7.04 -33.48 -11.26
CA VAL A 233 -7.31 -32.13 -11.78
C VAL A 233 -8.57 -31.54 -11.16
N ILE A 234 -9.67 -32.28 -11.16
CA ILE A 234 -10.97 -31.75 -10.72
C ILE A 234 -11.10 -31.85 -9.20
N VAL A 235 -10.88 -33.03 -8.61
CA VAL A 235 -11.11 -33.22 -7.17
C VAL A 235 -10.03 -32.57 -6.31
N ILE A 236 -8.75 -32.70 -6.68
CA ILE A 236 -7.65 -32.15 -5.86
C ILE A 236 -7.32 -30.71 -6.26
N LEU A 237 -6.90 -30.44 -7.50
CA LEU A 237 -6.34 -29.14 -7.86
C LEU A 237 -7.37 -28.00 -7.82
N LEU A 238 -8.61 -28.20 -8.30
CA LEU A 238 -9.65 -27.16 -8.18
C LEU A 238 -10.09 -26.95 -6.72
N ALA A 239 -10.13 -28.00 -5.89
CA ALA A 239 -10.44 -27.87 -4.48
C ALA A 239 -9.35 -27.08 -3.72
N ILE A 240 -8.08 -27.25 -4.08
CA ILE A 240 -6.98 -26.43 -3.52
C ILE A 240 -7.19 -24.95 -3.88
N ILE A 241 -7.52 -24.63 -5.13
CA ILE A 241 -7.77 -23.24 -5.55
C ILE A 241 -8.92 -22.61 -4.76
N GLN A 242 -10.04 -23.34 -4.57
CA GLN A 242 -11.15 -22.87 -3.75
C GLN A 242 -10.77 -22.76 -2.26
N GLY A 243 -10.00 -23.73 -1.74
CA GLY A 243 -9.51 -23.76 -0.38
C GLY A 243 -8.63 -22.54 -0.04
N LEU A 244 -7.72 -22.15 -0.94
CA LEU A 244 -6.86 -20.96 -0.76
C LEU A 244 -7.68 -19.66 -0.66
N ILE A 245 -8.80 -19.56 -1.37
CA ILE A 245 -9.68 -18.39 -1.30
C ILE A 245 -10.40 -18.38 0.07
N ILE A 246 -10.91 -19.52 0.52
CA ILE A 246 -11.58 -19.64 1.83
C ILE A 246 -10.62 -19.31 2.97
N ASP A 247 -9.38 -19.81 2.90
CA ASP A 247 -8.33 -19.53 3.88
C ASP A 247 -8.02 -18.03 3.98
N ALA A 248 -7.85 -17.36 2.82
CA ALA A 248 -7.64 -15.91 2.79
C ALA A 248 -8.79 -15.10 3.39
N PHE A 249 -10.04 -15.56 3.21
CA PHE A 249 -11.20 -14.96 3.88
C PHE A 249 -11.19 -15.18 5.40
N GLY A 250 -10.77 -16.37 5.84
CA GLY A 250 -10.58 -16.69 7.25
C GLY A 250 -9.56 -15.76 7.90
N GLU A 251 -8.36 -15.65 7.31
CA GLU A 251 -7.27 -14.83 7.84
C GLU A 251 -7.65 -13.34 7.94
N LEU A 252 -8.28 -12.77 6.91
CA LEU A 252 -8.70 -11.36 6.94
C LEU A 252 -9.76 -11.08 8.02
N ARG A 253 -10.59 -12.06 8.36
CA ARG A 253 -11.55 -11.96 9.45
C ARG A 253 -10.82 -12.00 10.80
N ASP A 254 -9.87 -12.91 10.96
CA ASP A 254 -9.11 -13.06 12.21
C ASP A 254 -8.26 -11.80 12.49
N GLN A 255 -7.66 -11.19 11.46
CA GLN A 255 -6.95 -9.92 11.60
C GLN A 255 -7.86 -8.78 12.10
N GLN A 256 -9.10 -8.71 11.61
CA GLN A 256 -10.06 -7.69 12.07
C GLN A 256 -10.48 -7.92 13.52
N GLU A 257 -10.70 -9.17 13.90
CA GLU A 257 -11.04 -9.52 15.28
C GLU A 257 -9.87 -9.23 16.21
N GLN A 258 -8.64 -9.57 15.83
CA GLN A 258 -7.44 -9.31 16.61
C GLN A 258 -7.24 -7.81 16.87
N VAL A 259 -7.42 -6.95 15.86
CA VAL A 259 -7.30 -5.49 16.05
C VAL A 259 -8.36 -4.97 17.02
N LYS A 260 -9.57 -5.52 16.99
CA LYS A 260 -10.65 -5.14 17.90
C LYS A 260 -10.35 -5.61 19.32
N GLU A 261 -9.96 -6.87 19.49
CA GLU A 261 -9.60 -7.45 20.78
C GLU A 261 -8.43 -6.69 21.42
N ASP A 262 -7.41 -6.31 20.64
CA ASP A 262 -6.24 -5.57 21.13
C ASP A 262 -6.63 -4.20 21.73
N MET A 263 -7.61 -3.52 21.13
CA MET A 263 -8.10 -2.24 21.66
C MET A 263 -8.96 -2.39 22.92
N GLU A 264 -9.62 -3.54 23.10
CA GLU A 264 -10.51 -3.82 24.23
C GLU A 264 -9.75 -4.41 25.44
N THR A 265 -8.65 -5.13 25.20
CA THR A 265 -7.94 -5.91 26.22
C THR A 265 -6.75 -5.19 26.84
N LYS A 266 -6.12 -4.24 26.15
CA LYS A 266 -4.96 -3.51 26.67
C LYS A 266 -4.93 -2.06 26.21
N CYS A 267 -4.26 -1.21 26.98
CA CYS A 267 -4.05 0.17 26.56
C CYS A 267 -2.94 0.24 25.49
N PHE A 268 -3.23 0.87 24.35
CA PHE A 268 -2.29 1.01 23.23
C PHE A 268 -0.97 1.72 23.59
N ILE A 269 -1.00 2.65 24.57
CA ILE A 269 0.17 3.47 24.93
C ILE A 269 1.07 2.76 25.95
N CYS A 270 0.51 2.30 27.07
CA CYS A 270 1.30 1.69 28.15
C CYS A 270 1.41 0.18 28.05
N GLY A 271 0.56 -0.50 27.28
CA GLY A 271 0.56 -1.95 27.11
C GLY A 271 0.06 -2.73 28.32
N ILE A 272 -0.47 -2.07 29.35
CA ILE A 272 -1.08 -2.72 30.52
C ILE A 272 -2.47 -3.21 30.13
N GLY A 273 -2.80 -4.44 30.55
CA GLY A 273 -4.09 -5.08 30.30
C GLY A 273 -5.24 -4.44 31.09
N ASN A 274 -6.46 -4.65 30.61
CA ASN A 274 -7.68 -4.19 31.27
C ASN A 274 -7.90 -4.85 32.64
N ASP A 275 -7.37 -6.06 32.83
CA ASP A 275 -7.38 -6.85 34.05
C ASP A 275 -6.81 -6.08 35.26
N TYR A 276 -5.74 -5.32 35.05
CA TYR A 276 -5.15 -4.47 36.09
C TYR A 276 -6.04 -3.28 36.44
N PHE A 277 -6.65 -2.63 35.44
CA PHE A 277 -7.42 -1.40 35.64
C PHE A 277 -8.83 -1.65 36.17
N ASP A 278 -9.43 -2.79 35.82
CA ASP A 278 -10.79 -3.18 36.22
C ASP A 278 -10.88 -3.69 37.67
N THR A 279 -9.78 -3.61 38.42
CA THR A 279 -9.79 -3.63 39.89
C THR A 279 -10.68 -2.53 40.49
N VAL A 280 -10.86 -1.42 39.75
CA VAL A 280 -11.79 -0.33 40.05
C VAL A 280 -12.91 -0.35 38.99
N PRO A 281 -14.19 -0.14 39.36
CA PRO A 281 -15.29 -0.12 38.39
C PRO A 281 -15.04 0.90 37.28
N HIS A 282 -15.17 0.47 36.03
CA HIS A 282 -14.91 1.29 34.83
C HIS A 282 -13.48 1.90 34.78
N GLY A 283 -12.51 1.23 35.39
CA GLY A 283 -11.13 1.71 35.46
C GLY A 283 -10.45 1.78 34.10
N PHE A 284 -10.62 0.77 33.24
CA PHE A 284 -10.02 0.75 31.91
C PHE A 284 -10.56 1.85 30.98
N GLU A 285 -11.88 2.06 30.98
CA GLU A 285 -12.53 3.13 30.21
C GLU A 285 -12.07 4.52 30.67
N THR A 286 -11.94 4.73 31.99
CA THR A 286 -11.42 5.98 32.55
C THR A 286 -9.97 6.21 32.15
N HIS A 287 -9.13 5.16 32.21
CA HIS A 287 -7.72 5.23 31.82
C HIS A 287 -7.55 5.61 30.35
N THR A 288 -8.31 4.99 29.44
CA THR A 288 -8.23 5.26 28.00
C THR A 288 -8.80 6.63 27.60
N LEU A 289 -9.81 7.15 28.31
CA LEU A 289 -10.43 8.44 27.99
C LEU A 289 -9.74 9.64 28.64
N GLN A 290 -9.27 9.51 29.88
CA GLN A 290 -8.73 10.63 30.66
C GLN A 290 -7.20 10.64 30.74
N GLU A 291 -6.56 9.49 30.93
CA GLU A 291 -5.10 9.40 31.08
C GLU A 291 -4.40 9.23 29.72
N HIS A 292 -4.65 8.11 29.03
CA HIS A 292 -4.00 7.74 27.77
C HIS A 292 -4.93 7.88 26.56
N ASN A 293 -5.51 9.07 26.40
CA ASN A 293 -6.32 9.37 25.23
C ASN A 293 -5.44 9.65 24.00
N LEU A 294 -5.59 8.85 22.95
CA LEU A 294 -4.82 8.98 21.70
C LEU A 294 -4.93 10.39 21.07
N ALA A 295 -6.09 11.04 21.18
CA ALA A 295 -6.29 12.37 20.60
C ALA A 295 -5.51 13.46 21.34
N ASN A 296 -5.36 13.33 22.67
CA ASN A 296 -4.65 14.33 23.47
C ASN A 296 -3.16 14.41 23.10
N TYR A 297 -2.51 13.31 22.71
CA TYR A 297 -1.14 13.34 22.20
C TYR A 297 -1.01 14.18 20.91
N LEU A 298 -1.98 14.08 20.00
CA LEU A 298 -2.01 14.88 18.78
C LEU A 298 -2.23 16.37 19.09
N PHE A 299 -3.19 16.68 19.98
CA PHE A 299 -3.45 18.05 20.41
C PHE A 299 -2.25 18.66 21.14
N PHE A 300 -1.54 17.88 21.95
CA PHE A 300 -0.33 18.32 22.64
C PHE A 300 0.81 18.65 21.66
N LEU A 301 1.02 17.81 20.63
CA LEU A 301 2.00 18.12 19.58
C LEU A 301 1.64 19.41 18.83
N MET A 302 0.36 19.59 18.48
CA MET A 302 -0.12 20.80 17.82
C MET A 302 0.03 22.05 18.71
N TYR A 303 -0.19 21.90 20.02
CA TYR A 303 0.04 22.94 21.02
C TYR A 303 1.52 23.36 21.06
N LEU A 304 2.46 22.42 21.12
CA LEU A 304 3.89 22.72 21.13
C LEU A 304 4.34 23.43 19.85
N ILE A 305 3.82 23.05 18.68
CA ILE A 305 4.16 23.67 17.39
C ILE A 305 3.69 25.13 17.30
N ASN A 306 2.53 25.44 17.89
CA ASN A 306 1.93 26.78 17.83
C ASN A 306 2.42 27.73 18.93
N LYS A 307 3.19 27.21 19.90
CA LYS A 307 3.71 27.98 21.03
C LYS A 307 5.12 28.48 20.72
N ASP A 308 5.40 29.72 21.10
CA ASP A 308 6.72 30.30 20.91
C ASP A 308 7.77 29.63 21.81
N GLU A 309 8.99 29.45 21.31
CA GLU A 309 10.06 28.73 22.01
C GLU A 309 10.43 29.39 23.35
N THR A 310 10.26 30.71 23.47
CA THR A 310 10.53 31.50 24.67
C THR A 310 9.47 31.32 25.76
N GLU A 311 8.29 30.82 25.42
CA GLU A 311 7.15 30.70 26.33
C GLU A 311 6.88 29.25 26.77
N HIS A 312 7.67 28.27 26.29
CA HIS A 312 7.56 26.89 26.78
C HIS A 312 7.65 26.87 28.31
N THR A 313 6.55 26.52 28.95
CA THR A 313 6.40 26.65 30.39
C THR A 313 7.11 25.51 31.08
N GLY A 314 7.94 25.85 32.06
CA GLY A 314 8.54 24.96 33.05
C GLY A 314 7.56 24.30 33.99
N GLN A 315 6.43 23.76 33.51
CA GLN A 315 5.35 23.24 34.35
C GLN A 315 5.91 22.29 35.44
N GLY A 316 6.01 22.84 36.66
CA GLY A 316 5.72 22.25 37.97
C GLY A 316 6.45 21.00 38.45
N ALA A 317 7.09 20.23 37.59
CA ALA A 317 7.76 18.99 37.97
C ALA A 317 9.14 18.95 37.33
N THR A 318 10.12 19.30 38.14
CA THR A 318 11.54 19.26 37.84
C THR A 318 11.98 17.82 37.59
N VAL A 319 12.14 17.41 36.32
CA VAL A 319 12.77 16.12 36.02
C VAL A 319 14.27 16.30 36.15
N THR A 320 14.89 15.62 37.12
CA THR A 320 16.35 15.56 37.24
C THR A 320 16.89 14.61 36.18
N VAL A 321 17.38 15.15 35.07
CA VAL A 321 18.14 14.36 34.09
C VAL A 321 19.51 14.08 34.71
N ARG A 322 19.72 12.87 35.24
CA ARG A 322 21.07 12.37 35.55
C ARG A 322 21.79 12.08 34.24
N ALA A 323 22.48 13.07 33.69
CA ALA A 323 23.52 12.81 32.70
C ALA A 323 24.65 12.07 33.43
N GLY A 324 24.93 10.83 33.00
CA GLY A 324 26.09 10.10 33.48
C GLY A 324 27.36 10.85 33.11
N THR A 325 27.96 11.51 34.09
CA THR A 325 29.40 11.78 34.34
C THR A 325 29.51 12.97 35.30
N ASP A 326 30.41 12.84 36.28
CA ASP A 326 30.51 13.65 37.49
C ASP A 326 30.67 15.16 37.24
N GLY A 327 29.70 15.95 37.72
CA GLY A 327 29.77 17.42 37.78
C GLY A 327 28.47 18.05 38.33
N PRO A 328 28.51 19.20 39.04
CA PRO A 328 27.37 19.74 39.80
C PRO A 328 26.36 20.54 38.95
N ASN A 329 26.27 20.31 37.64
CA ASN A 329 25.41 21.08 36.76
C ASN A 329 24.12 20.33 36.40
N ALA A 330 23.22 20.19 37.37
CA ALA A 330 21.84 19.78 37.11
C ALA A 330 21.10 20.97 36.47
N ALA A 331 20.96 20.97 35.15
CA ALA A 331 20.14 21.97 34.46
C ALA A 331 18.66 21.60 34.59
N LEU A 332 17.87 22.49 35.21
CA LEU A 332 16.41 22.40 35.24
C LEU A 332 15.85 22.62 33.83
N VAL A 333 15.22 21.60 33.24
CA VAL A 333 14.52 21.73 31.94
C VAL A 333 13.01 21.57 32.16
N PRO A 334 12.18 22.52 31.69
CA PRO A 334 10.72 22.38 31.59
C PRO A 334 10.26 21.05 30.98
N GLN A 335 9.18 20.41 31.48
CA GLN A 335 8.63 19.21 30.82
C GLN A 335 8.27 19.46 29.34
N GLU A 336 7.70 20.62 29.01
CA GLU A 336 7.39 21.00 27.61
C GLU A 336 8.67 21.15 26.77
N SER A 337 9.70 21.84 27.29
CA SER A 337 10.99 22.02 26.60
C SER A 337 11.77 20.72 26.48
N TYR A 338 11.66 19.84 27.48
CA TYR A 338 12.24 18.50 27.48
C TYR A 338 11.62 17.64 26.37
N VAL A 339 10.29 17.57 26.30
CA VAL A 339 9.60 16.79 25.25
C VAL A 339 9.88 17.39 23.86
N TRP A 340 9.90 18.72 23.72
CA TRP A 340 10.25 19.37 22.45
C TRP A 340 11.67 19.05 21.99
N LYS A 341 12.65 19.06 22.92
CA LYS A 341 14.03 18.65 22.64
C LYS A 341 14.10 17.19 22.21
N MET A 342 13.48 16.27 22.95
CA MET A 342 13.45 14.84 22.62
C MET A 342 12.78 14.59 21.26
N TYR A 343 11.71 15.33 20.95
CA TYR A 343 11.04 15.28 19.65
C TYR A 343 11.95 15.71 18.50
N GLN A 344 12.74 16.78 18.68
CA GLN A 344 13.75 17.21 17.70
C GLN A 344 14.88 16.17 17.53
N GLU A 345 15.29 15.53 18.63
CA GLU A 345 16.29 14.45 18.64
C GLU A 345 15.74 13.12 18.10
N ARG A 346 14.43 13.03 17.83
CA ARG A 346 13.72 11.79 17.42
C ARG A 346 13.88 10.67 18.46
N CYS A 347 13.98 11.04 19.74
CA CYS A 347 14.01 10.14 20.87
C CYS A 347 12.61 10.01 21.49
N TRP A 348 12.12 8.78 21.66
CA TRP A 348 10.73 8.48 22.04
C TRP A 348 10.58 7.91 23.45
N GLU A 349 11.60 8.05 24.29
CA GLU A 349 11.63 7.50 25.66
C GLU A 349 10.64 8.16 26.63
N PHE A 350 10.05 9.30 26.25
CA PHE A 350 9.06 10.00 27.09
C PHE A 350 7.67 9.33 27.08
N PHE A 351 7.43 8.32 26.24
CA PHE A 351 6.18 7.56 26.29
C PHE A 351 6.18 6.58 27.48
N PRO A 352 5.06 6.48 28.23
CA PRO A 352 4.97 5.62 29.40
C PRO A 352 4.76 4.15 29.00
N ALA A 353 5.75 3.53 28.37
CA ALA A 353 5.69 2.13 27.93
C ALA A 353 5.93 1.19 29.13
N GLY A 354 4.94 0.36 29.47
CA GLY A 354 5.00 -0.62 30.56
C GLY A 354 4.65 -0.08 31.96
N ASP A 355 4.39 1.21 32.07
CA ASP A 355 4.01 1.86 33.33
C ASP A 355 2.90 2.90 33.10
N CYS A 356 2.17 3.27 34.16
CA CYS A 356 1.17 4.32 34.11
C CYS A 356 1.13 5.06 35.45
N PHE A 357 0.53 6.25 35.47
CA PHE A 357 0.49 7.09 36.66
C PHE A 357 -0.01 6.32 37.89
N ARG A 358 -1.12 5.59 37.77
CA ARG A 358 -1.65 4.80 38.89
C ARG A 358 -0.66 3.76 39.42
N LYS A 359 -0.04 2.98 38.52
CA LYS A 359 0.90 1.90 38.89
C LYS A 359 2.17 2.42 39.56
N GLN A 360 2.65 3.58 39.13
CA GLN A 360 3.82 4.21 39.74
C GLN A 360 3.58 4.71 41.18
N TYR A 361 2.35 5.09 41.51
CA TYR A 361 1.98 5.68 42.81
C TYR A 361 1.12 4.77 43.69
N GLU A 362 0.92 3.51 43.31
CA GLU A 362 0.04 2.56 44.00
C GLU A 362 0.47 2.34 45.46
N ASP A 363 1.77 2.17 45.71
CA ASP A 363 2.36 1.98 47.06
C ASP A 363 2.32 3.24 47.95
N GLN A 364 2.04 4.41 47.39
CA GLN A 364 1.98 5.69 48.12
C GLN A 364 0.53 6.11 48.45
N LEU A 365 -0.44 5.53 47.77
CA LEU A 365 -1.86 5.84 47.90
C LEU A 365 -2.65 4.79 48.70
N ASN A 366 -2.13 3.56 48.79
CA ASN A 366 -2.56 2.52 49.72
C ASN A 366 -1.77 2.57 51.02
#